data_AF-A0A5N9GDP7-F1
#
_entry.id   AF-A0A5N9GDP7-F1
#
_cell.length_a   1.000
_cell.length_b   1.000
_cell.length_c   1.000
_cell.angle_alpha   90.00
_cell.angle_beta   90.00
_cell.angle_gamma   90.00
#
_symmetry.space_group_name_H-M   'P 1'
#
loop_
_entity.id
_entity.type
_entity.pdbx_description
1 polymer ?
#
loop_
_entity_poly.entity_id
_entity_poly.type
_entity_poly.pdbx_seq_one_letter_code
_entity_poly.pdbx_strand_id
1 'polypeptide(L)'
;MTTVLHRFSAFLARVMEAAGAEAGFVGTSGVVGSYTGMEDVGTATLNECVQIALWVARPVVFQVILDENTGHGGIMAVRRIVEDCIH
;
A
#
# COMPACT_ATOMS: atom_id res chain seq x y z
N MET A 1 9.90 -18.49 3.73
CA MET A 1 9.59 -17.74 4.97
C MET A 1 9.20 -16.36 4.50
N THR A 2 7.92 -16.03 4.57
CA THR A 2 7.40 -14.79 3.97
C THR A 2 7.92 -13.59 4.76
N THR A 3 8.80 -12.81 4.14
CA THR A 3 9.36 -11.59 4.71
C THR A 3 8.63 -10.40 4.13
N VAL A 4 8.08 -9.56 5.00
CA VAL A 4 7.30 -8.39 4.65
C VAL A 4 8.00 -7.16 5.24
N LEU A 5 8.26 -6.15 4.41
CA LEU A 5 8.88 -4.89 4.83
C LEU A 5 7.83 -3.77 4.83
N HIS A 6 8.01 -2.72 5.64
CA HIS A 6 6.96 -1.74 5.94
C HIS A 6 7.11 -0.39 5.22
N ARG A 7 8.34 0.05 4.93
CA ARG A 7 8.60 1.37 4.33
C ARG A 7 8.59 1.24 2.81
N PHE A 8 7.65 1.89 2.13
CA PHE A 8 7.43 1.61 0.72
C PHE A 8 7.54 2.80 -0.21
N SER A 9 8.34 2.59 -1.25
CA SER A 9 8.38 3.33 -2.50
C SER A 9 8.62 2.32 -3.62
N ALA A 10 8.34 2.70 -4.86
CA ALA A 10 8.61 1.86 -6.03
C ALA A 10 10.08 1.39 -6.11
N PHE A 11 11.02 2.23 -5.66
CA PHE A 11 12.44 1.88 -5.59
C PHE A 11 12.70 0.78 -4.55
N LEU A 12 12.17 0.93 -3.34
CA LEU A 12 12.33 -0.06 -2.28
C LEU A 12 11.68 -1.40 -2.67
N ALA A 13 10.55 -1.38 -3.38
CA ALA A 13 9.92 -2.59 -3.90
C ALA A 13 10.89 -3.39 -4.80
N ARG A 14 11.63 -2.73 -5.70
CA ARG A 14 12.65 -3.40 -6.53
C ARG A 14 13.82 -3.94 -5.72
N VAL A 15 14.24 -3.23 -4.67
CA VAL A 15 15.29 -3.72 -3.77
C VAL A 15 14.81 -4.98 -3.04
N MET A 16 13.55 -5.01 -2.62
CA MET A 16 12.94 -6.19 -2.01
C MET A 16 12.87 -7.37 -2.97
N GLU A 17 12.47 -7.13 -4.22
CA GLU A 17 12.43 -8.16 -5.26
C GLU A 17 13.83 -8.73 -5.50
N ALA A 18 14.85 -7.88 -5.64
CA ALA A 18 16.24 -8.29 -5.80
C ALA A 18 16.78 -9.06 -4.59
N ALA A 19 16.25 -8.79 -3.39
CA ALA A 19 16.57 -9.51 -2.16
C ALA A 19 15.79 -10.83 -2.00
N GLY A 20 14.91 -11.18 -2.94
CA GLY A 20 14.11 -12.41 -2.91
C GLY A 20 12.88 -12.35 -2.02
N ALA A 21 12.31 -11.16 -1.80
CA ALA A 21 11.06 -11.02 -1.05
C ALA A 21 9.90 -11.72 -1.78
N GLU A 22 9.08 -12.45 -1.01
CA GLU A 22 7.90 -13.17 -1.52
C GLU A 22 6.64 -12.30 -1.52
N ALA A 23 6.60 -11.22 -0.72
CA ALA A 23 5.47 -10.31 -0.60
C ALA A 23 5.89 -8.92 -0.10
N GLY A 24 5.09 -7.91 -0.45
CA GLY A 24 5.19 -6.55 0.07
C GLY A 24 3.96 -6.15 0.88
N PHE A 25 4.09 -5.11 1.70
CA PHE A 25 3.00 -4.55 2.48
C PHE A 25 3.07 -3.03 2.52
N VAL A 26 2.01 -2.39 2.06
CA VAL A 26 1.83 -0.94 2.10
C VAL A 26 0.87 -0.62 3.23
N GLY A 27 1.40 -0.03 4.31
CA GLY A 27 0.61 0.46 5.45
C GLY A 27 0.18 1.91 5.28
N THR A 28 -1.02 2.29 5.75
CA THR A 28 -1.47 3.69 5.70
C THR A 28 -0.57 4.63 6.48
N SER A 29 0.00 4.21 7.61
CA SER A 29 1.03 4.98 8.32
C SER A 29 2.26 5.29 7.48
N GLY A 30 2.64 4.34 6.61
CA GLY A 30 3.70 4.54 5.63
C GLY A 30 3.29 5.55 4.57
N VAL A 31 2.04 5.54 4.11
CA VAL A 31 1.50 6.51 3.16
C VAL A 31 1.42 7.91 3.77
N VAL A 32 0.70 8.06 4.88
CA VAL A 32 0.45 9.33 5.56
C VAL A 32 1.79 9.92 6.05
N GLY A 33 2.54 9.18 6.85
CA GLY A 33 3.76 9.70 7.46
C GLY A 33 4.87 10.01 6.44
N SER A 34 5.01 9.21 5.38
CA SER A 34 6.10 9.40 4.41
C SER A 34 5.80 10.45 3.34
N TYR A 35 4.54 10.59 2.93
CA TYR A 35 4.17 11.44 1.80
C TYR A 35 3.54 12.77 2.21
N THR A 36 2.82 12.82 3.34
CA THR A 36 2.13 14.04 3.79
C THR A 36 2.77 14.64 5.04
N GLY A 37 3.58 13.86 5.79
CA GLY A 37 4.18 14.28 7.05
C GLY A 37 3.16 14.39 8.19
N MET A 38 1.95 13.88 7.99
CA MET A 38 0.89 13.89 8.98
C MET A 38 0.94 12.63 9.87
N GLU A 39 0.20 12.67 10.96
CA GLU A 39 -0.02 11.50 11.82
C GLU A 39 -1.04 10.53 11.19
N ASP A 40 -0.86 9.23 11.43
CA ASP A 40 -1.76 8.17 10.96
C ASP A 40 -3.03 8.10 11.81
N VAL A 41 -3.87 9.13 11.68
CA VAL A 41 -5.15 9.28 12.41
C VAL A 41 -6.36 9.19 11.47
N GLY A 42 -6.21 8.49 10.35
CA GLY A 42 -7.26 8.34 9.33
C GLY A 42 -7.40 9.55 8.40
N THR A 43 -6.35 10.37 8.28
CA THR A 43 -6.38 11.58 7.44
C THR A 43 -6.19 11.29 5.95
N ALA A 44 -5.48 10.22 5.59
CA ALA A 44 -5.31 9.84 4.19
C ALA A 44 -6.65 9.41 3.58
N THR A 45 -6.87 9.86 2.36
CA THR A 45 -8.01 9.47 1.54
C THR A 45 -7.75 8.12 0.88
N LEU A 46 -8.84 7.40 0.57
CA LEU A 46 -8.82 6.17 -0.24
C LEU A 46 -7.97 6.35 -1.50
N ASN A 47 -8.15 7.46 -2.21
CA ASN A 47 -7.44 7.72 -3.46
C ASN A 47 -5.92 7.79 -3.24
N GLU A 48 -5.46 8.41 -2.16
CA GLU A 48 -4.02 8.53 -1.87
C GLU A 48 -3.41 7.17 -1.56
N CYS A 49 -4.06 6.39 -0.70
CA CYS A 49 -3.58 5.06 -0.31
C CYS A 49 -3.49 4.11 -1.51
N VAL A 50 -4.58 3.97 -2.26
CA VAL A 50 -4.66 3.10 -3.44
C VAL A 50 -3.67 3.54 -4.53
N GLN A 51 -3.57 4.84 -4.86
CA GLN A 51 -2.64 5.29 -5.90
C GLN A 51 -1.19 4.99 -5.56
N ILE A 52 -0.79 5.22 -4.30
CA ILE A 52 0.57 4.93 -3.86
C ILE A 52 0.83 3.43 -3.88
N ALA A 53 -0.12 2.61 -3.46
CA ALA A 53 -0.02 1.15 -3.53
C ALA A 53 0.17 0.66 -4.96
N LEU A 54 -0.60 1.18 -5.92
CA LEU A 54 -0.48 0.83 -7.33
C LEU A 54 0.87 1.26 -7.92
N TRP A 55 1.41 2.42 -7.53
CA TRP A 55 2.76 2.84 -7.95
C TRP A 55 3.86 1.93 -7.39
N VAL A 56 3.66 1.43 -6.17
CA VAL A 56 4.58 0.50 -5.51
C VAL A 56 4.53 -0.90 -6.13
N ALA A 57 3.34 -1.37 -6.51
CA ALA A 57 3.14 -2.70 -7.09
C ALA A 57 3.60 -2.80 -8.56
N ARG A 58 3.43 -1.72 -9.34
CA ARG A 58 3.81 -1.65 -10.77
C ARG A 58 5.20 -2.21 -11.15
N PRO A 59 6.29 -1.94 -10.41
CA PRO A 59 7.63 -2.37 -10.80
C PRO A 59 8.01 -3.80 -10.40
N VAL A 60 7.19 -4.55 -9.66
CA VAL A 60 7.54 -5.86 -9.08
C VAL A 60 6.55 -6.94 -9.46
N VAL A 61 6.97 -8.22 -9.38
CA VAL A 61 6.11 -9.37 -9.70
C VAL A 61 5.52 -10.08 -8.48
N PHE A 62 6.04 -9.80 -7.27
CA PHE A 62 5.51 -10.39 -6.04
C PHE A 62 4.22 -9.69 -5.58
N GLN A 63 3.42 -10.38 -4.75
CA GLN A 63 2.16 -9.85 -4.25
C GLN A 63 2.37 -8.67 -3.29
N VAL A 64 1.66 -7.58 -3.52
CA VAL A 64 1.64 -6.41 -2.61
C VAL A 64 0.31 -6.39 -1.85
N ILE A 65 0.39 -6.38 -0.53
CA ILE A 65 -0.76 -6.26 0.37
C ILE A 65 -0.93 -4.78 0.74
N LEU A 66 -2.16 -4.30 0.72
CA LEU A 66 -2.51 -2.92 1.09
C LEU A 66 -3.40 -2.91 2.34
N ASP A 67 -3.03 -2.10 3.32
CA ASP A 67 -3.85 -1.75 4.47
C ASP A 67 -4.65 -0.47 4.14
N GLU A 68 -5.98 -0.54 4.28
CA GLU A 68 -6.93 0.57 4.02
C GLU A 68 -7.73 0.91 5.28
N ASN A 69 -7.14 0.68 6.46
CA ASN A 69 -7.76 0.88 7.77
C ASN A 69 -9.13 0.21 7.89
N THR A 70 -10.19 1.01 8.01
CA THR A 70 -11.59 0.58 8.15
C THR A 70 -12.36 0.65 6.83
N GLY A 71 -11.68 0.93 5.70
CA GLY A 71 -12.29 1.01 4.38
C GLY A 71 -12.75 2.40 3.95
N HIS A 72 -12.19 3.46 4.55
CA HIS A 72 -12.40 4.88 4.18
C HIS A 72 -13.87 5.34 4.07
N GLY A 73 -14.80 4.69 4.78
CA GLY A 73 -16.21 5.07 4.79
C GLY A 73 -17.15 3.88 5.03
N GLY A 74 -18.26 3.84 4.28
CA GLY A 74 -19.23 2.75 4.34
C GLY A 74 -18.94 1.62 3.35
N ILE A 75 -19.83 0.64 3.27
CA ILE A 75 -19.67 -0.57 2.43
C ILE A 75 -19.35 -0.28 0.95
N MET A 76 -19.83 0.86 0.42
CA MET A 76 -19.55 1.26 -0.95
C MET A 76 -18.10 1.70 -1.16
N ALA A 77 -17.46 2.29 -0.15
CA ALA A 77 -16.03 2.63 -0.20
C ALA A 77 -15.18 1.35 -0.13
N VAL A 78 -15.54 0.39 0.73
CA VAL A 78 -14.90 -0.94 0.78
C VAL A 78 -14.99 -1.65 -0.57
N ARG A 79 -16.18 -1.66 -1.19
CA ARG A 79 -16.36 -2.25 -2.52
C ARG A 79 -15.43 -1.60 -3.54
N ARG A 80 -15.35 -0.27 -3.54
CA ARG A 80 -14.49 0.48 -4.45
C ARG A 80 -13.00 0.15 -4.25
N ILE A 81 -12.55 0.04 -3.00
CA ILE A 81 -11.16 -0.35 -2.68
C ILE A 81 -10.83 -1.71 -3.33
N VAL A 82 -11.71 -2.69 -3.17
CA VAL A 82 -11.52 -4.03 -3.76
C VAL A 82 -11.46 -3.96 -5.28
N GLU A 83 -12.37 -3.21 -5.91
CA GLU A 83 -12.38 -3.01 -7.36
C GLU A 83 -11.10 -2.28 -7.86
N ASP A 84 -10.62 -1.28 -7.13
CA ASP A 84 -9.44 -0.48 -7.51
C ASP A 84 -8.11 -1.23 -7.28
N CYS A 85 -8.07 -2.28 -6.44
CA CYS A 85 -6.83 -3.00 -6.09
C CYS A 85 -6.61 -4.33 -6.82
N ILE A 86 -7.66 -4.94 -7.40
CA ILE A 86 -7.55 -6.24 -8.08
C ILE A 86 -7.20 -6.01 -9.56
N HIS A 87 -5.98 -6.39 -9.95
CA HIS A 87 -5.46 -6.31 -11.31
C HIS A 87 -4.78 -7.61 -11.74
#